data_AF-A0A535JNK8-F1
#
_entry.id   AF-A0A535JNK8-F1
#
_cell.length_a   1.000
_cell.length_b   1.000
_cell.length_c   1.000
_cell.angle_alpha   90.00
_cell.angle_beta   90.00
_cell.angle_gamma   90.00
#
_symmetry.space_group_name_H-M   'P 1'
#
loop_
_entity.id
_entity.type
_entity.pdbx_description
1 polymer ?
#
loop_
_entity_poly.entity_id
_entity_poly.type
_entity_poly.pdbx_seq_one_letter_code
_entity_poly.pdbx_strand_id
1 'polypeptide(L)'
;MSWGDALAIVGGLVAGVISGTMGVGGGVVFVPFMTTGYRFTQTLAQGTSLAAIVPTAVVGGFTHIRQGNVLRDAAIWMGAGGLGGAVVGAVVAVHAPSGILARLFALFLFANAFVLVRSALADRTGKTAAP
;
A
#
# COMPACT_ATOMS: atom_id res chain seq x y z
N MET A 1 -10.68 -26.95 -0.70
CA MET A 1 -9.52 -26.06 -0.89
C MET A 1 -8.80 -26.53 -2.12
N SER A 2 -8.90 -25.75 -3.21
CA SER A 2 -8.18 -26.03 -4.45
C SER A 2 -6.69 -25.70 -4.26
N TRP A 3 -5.80 -26.28 -5.08
CA TRP A 3 -4.37 -25.97 -5.08
C TRP A 3 -4.09 -24.46 -5.34
N GLY A 4 -4.99 -23.79 -6.07
CA GLY A 4 -4.92 -22.35 -6.31
C GLY A 4 -5.18 -21.52 -5.05
N ASP A 5 -6.07 -21.97 -4.17
CA ASP A 5 -6.42 -21.25 -2.93
C ASP A 5 -5.22 -21.22 -1.97
N ALA A 6 -4.48 -22.33 -1.90
CA ALA A 6 -3.27 -22.43 -1.09
C ALA A 6 -2.16 -21.48 -1.58
N LEU A 7 -1.96 -21.39 -2.89
CA LEU A 7 -0.99 -20.46 -3.49
C LEU A 7 -1.38 -19.00 -3.27
N ALA A 8 -2.67 -18.68 -3.31
CA ALA A 8 -3.17 -17.33 -3.03
C ALA A 8 -2.94 -16.94 -1.56
N ILE A 9 -3.16 -17.86 -0.61
CA ILE A 9 -2.92 -17.62 0.82
C ILE A 9 -1.43 -17.39 1.09
N VAL A 10 -0.56 -18.26 0.55
CA VAL A 10 0.90 -18.13 0.73
C VAL A 10 1.42 -16.85 0.07
N GLY A 11 0.96 -16.56 -1.15
CA GLY A 11 1.32 -15.32 -1.85
C GLY A 11 0.88 -14.07 -1.10
N GLY A 12 -0.35 -14.07 -0.55
CA GLY A 12 -0.86 -12.99 0.28
C GLY A 12 -0.06 -12.80 1.58
N LEU A 13 0.37 -13.89 2.22
CA LEU A 13 1.19 -13.85 3.43
C LEU A 13 2.57 -13.22 3.14
N VAL A 14 3.26 -13.69 2.10
CA VAL A 14 4.58 -13.18 1.70
C VAL A 14 4.49 -11.71 1.30
N ALA A 15 3.49 -11.35 0.49
CA ALA A 15 3.25 -9.97 0.09
C ALA A 15 2.95 -9.07 1.30
N GLY A 16 2.20 -9.57 2.28
CA GLY A 16 1.89 -8.87 3.53
C GLY A 16 3.14 -8.59 4.37
N VAL A 17 4.04 -9.56 4.50
CA VAL A 17 5.31 -9.39 5.23
C VAL A 17 6.20 -8.35 4.54
N ILE A 18 6.41 -8.47 3.23
CA ILE A 18 7.24 -7.52 2.45
C ILE A 18 6.64 -6.10 2.48
N SER A 19 5.31 -6.01 2.37
CA SER A 19 4.58 -4.75 2.48
C SER A 19 4.79 -4.09 3.84
N GLY A 20 4.61 -4.87 4.92
CA GLY A 20 4.72 -4.39 6.29
C GLY A 20 6.12 -3.88 6.62
N THR A 21 7.16 -4.52 6.10
CA THR A 21 8.56 -4.09 6.32
C THR A 21 8.94 -2.85 5.51
N MET A 22 8.36 -2.66 4.32
CA MET A 22 8.60 -1.44 3.53
C MET A 22 7.83 -0.21 4.05
N GLY A 23 6.80 -0.39 4.88
CA GLY A 23 6.06 0.73 5.49
C GLY A 23 5.21 1.57 4.53
N VAL A 24 5.24 1.29 3.22
CA VAL A 24 4.51 2.04 2.17
C VAL A 24 3.02 1.67 2.09
N GLY A 25 2.60 0.57 2.74
CA GLY A 25 1.27 -0.02 2.55
C GLY A 25 1.22 -0.75 1.20
N GLY A 26 1.03 -2.06 1.25
CA GLY A 26 1.38 -3.01 0.19
C GLY A 26 0.70 -2.89 -1.16
N GLY A 27 -0.14 -1.88 -1.41
CA GLY A 27 -0.87 -1.70 -2.66
C GLY A 27 0.04 -1.66 -3.89
N VAL A 28 1.24 -1.10 -3.78
CA VAL A 28 2.25 -1.06 -4.85
C VAL A 28 2.66 -2.48 -5.30
N VAL A 29 2.61 -3.46 -4.40
CA VAL A 29 2.99 -4.87 -4.67
C VAL A 29 1.77 -5.76 -4.89
N PHE A 30 0.74 -5.62 -4.06
CA PHE A 30 -0.48 -6.45 -4.12
C PHE A 30 -1.28 -6.23 -5.40
N VAL A 31 -1.43 -4.99 -5.86
CA VAL A 31 -2.21 -4.68 -7.07
C VAL A 31 -1.61 -5.30 -8.32
N PRO A 32 -0.32 -5.09 -8.68
CA PRO A 32 0.25 -5.73 -9.88
C PRO A 32 0.29 -7.26 -9.78
N PHE A 33 0.46 -7.81 -8.57
CA PHE A 33 0.42 -9.25 -8.35
C PHE A 33 -0.98 -9.84 -8.66
N MET A 34 -2.05 -9.19 -8.19
CA MET A 34 -3.42 -9.62 -8.46
C MET A 34 -3.86 -9.37 -9.91
N THR A 35 -3.46 -8.26 -10.52
CA THR A 35 -3.84 -7.94 -11.91
C THR A 35 -3.08 -8.79 -12.92
N THR A 36 -1.79 -9.03 -12.71
CA THR A 36 -0.95 -9.81 -13.64
C THR A 36 -1.08 -11.32 -13.40
N GLY A 37 -1.12 -11.75 -12.13
CA GLY A 37 -1.18 -13.16 -11.76
C GLY A 37 -2.57 -13.78 -11.86
N TYR A 38 -3.61 -13.04 -11.43
CA TYR A 38 -4.98 -13.57 -11.32
C TYR A 38 -5.98 -12.91 -12.27
N ARG A 39 -5.53 -11.98 -13.13
CA ARG A 39 -6.36 -11.27 -14.13
C ARG A 39 -7.61 -10.60 -13.56
N PHE A 40 -7.54 -10.15 -12.30
CA PHE A 40 -8.63 -9.39 -11.69
C PHE A 40 -8.79 -8.03 -12.38
N THR A 41 -10.03 -7.53 -12.39
CA THR A 41 -10.29 -6.16 -12.83
C THR A 41 -9.54 -5.18 -11.93
N GLN A 42 -9.06 -4.08 -12.52
CA GLN A 42 -8.25 -3.09 -11.79
C GLN A 42 -8.92 -2.61 -10.50
N THR A 43 -10.22 -2.35 -10.56
CA THR A 43 -11.04 -1.93 -9.41
C THR A 43 -11.09 -3.00 -8.32
N LEU A 44 -11.24 -4.26 -8.69
CA LEU A 44 -11.34 -5.36 -7.73
C LEU A 44 -9.99 -5.64 -7.05
N ALA A 45 -8.89 -5.62 -7.80
CA ALA A 45 -7.54 -5.77 -7.27
C ALA A 45 -7.15 -4.64 -6.30
N GLN A 46 -7.49 -3.39 -6.65
CA GLN A 46 -7.24 -2.24 -5.77
C GLN A 46 -8.07 -2.33 -4.49
N GLY A 47 -9.37 -2.64 -4.59
CA GLY A 47 -10.24 -2.80 -3.43
C GLY A 47 -9.81 -3.92 -2.48
N THR A 48 -9.42 -5.08 -3.02
CA THR A 48 -8.89 -6.19 -2.19
C THR A 48 -7.55 -5.84 -1.53
N SER A 49 -6.66 -5.12 -2.23
CA SER A 49 -5.41 -4.66 -1.62
C SER A 49 -5.64 -3.69 -0.45
N LEU A 50 -6.61 -2.77 -0.57
CA LEU A 50 -6.97 -1.84 0.50
C LEU A 50 -7.56 -2.58 1.70
N ALA A 51 -8.44 -3.56 1.45
CA ALA A 51 -8.99 -4.40 2.51
C ALA A 51 -7.89 -5.18 3.26
N ALA A 52 -6.87 -5.69 2.54
CA ALA A 52 -5.73 -6.37 3.14
C ALA A 52 -4.83 -5.44 3.98
N ILE A 53 -4.78 -4.14 3.66
CA ILE A 53 -3.99 -3.16 4.42
C ILE A 53 -4.61 -2.87 5.79
N VAL A 54 -5.94 -2.88 5.92
CA VAL A 54 -6.65 -2.55 7.18
C VAL A 54 -6.10 -3.30 8.41
N PRO A 55 -6.03 -4.64 8.44
CA PRO A 55 -5.52 -5.35 9.61
C PRO A 55 -4.05 -5.02 9.89
N THR A 56 -3.22 -4.84 8.86
CA THR A 56 -1.81 -4.47 9.04
C THR A 56 -1.66 -3.06 9.62
N ALA A 57 -2.48 -2.12 9.19
CA ALA A 57 -2.51 -0.75 9.70
C ALA A 57 -2.99 -0.71 11.16
N VAL A 58 -3.98 -1.53 11.53
CA VAL A 58 -4.45 -1.64 12.92
C VAL A 58 -3.34 -2.15 13.83
N VAL A 59 -2.64 -3.22 13.43
CA VAL A 59 -1.52 -3.79 14.21
C VAL A 59 -0.35 -2.80 14.29
N GLY A 60 0.02 -2.17 13.17
CA GLY A 60 1.08 -1.16 13.11
C GLY A 60 0.77 0.09 13.95
N GLY A 61 -0.47 0.56 13.90
CA GLY A 61 -0.94 1.68 14.72
C GLY A 61 -0.96 1.33 16.20
N PHE A 62 -1.48 0.16 16.57
CA PHE A 62 -1.52 -0.28 17.96
C PHE A 62 -0.12 -0.45 18.56
N THR A 63 0.83 -0.99 17.80
CA THR A 63 2.23 -1.13 18.23
C THR A 63 2.90 0.23 18.42
N HIS A 64 2.69 1.20 17.52
CA HIS A 64 3.21 2.56 17.68
C HIS A 64 2.59 3.29 18.88
N ILE A 65 1.28 3.14 19.11
CA ILE A 65 0.61 3.71 20.28
C ILE A 65 1.20 3.14 21.58
N ARG A 66 1.46 1.83 21.62
CA ARG A 66 2.09 1.18 22.78
C ARG A 66 3.52 1.66 23.04
N GLN A 67 4.26 2.06 22.00
CA GLN A 67 5.62 2.58 22.13
C GLN A 67 5.68 4.05 22.55
N GLY A 68 4.53 4.74 22.69
CA GLY A 68 4.48 6.16 23.06
C GLY A 68 4.92 7.12 21.95
N ASN A 69 5.30 6.62 20.78
CA ASN A 69 5.80 7.39 19.64
C ASN A 69 4.68 7.92 18.72
N VAL A 70 3.55 8.36 19.30
CA VAL A 70 2.40 8.84 18.52
C VAL A 70 1.99 10.24 18.98
N LEU A 71 2.17 11.21 18.09
CA LEU A 71 1.55 12.52 18.21
C LEU A 71 0.03 12.36 17.98
N ARG A 72 -0.74 12.19 19.06
CA ARG A 72 -2.18 11.88 18.96
C ARG A 72 -2.95 12.89 18.12
N ASP A 73 -2.67 14.18 18.27
CA ASP A 73 -3.37 15.22 17.52
C ASP A 73 -3.11 15.08 16.02
N ALA A 74 -1.85 14.95 15.62
CA ALA A 74 -1.49 14.72 14.21
C ALA A 74 -2.08 13.40 13.70
N ALA A 75 -2.06 12.33 14.50
CA ALA A 75 -2.63 11.03 14.12
C ALA A 75 -4.15 11.10 13.90
N ILE A 76 -4.88 11.86 14.71
CA ILE A 76 -6.33 12.05 14.55
C ILE A 76 -6.63 12.87 13.30
N TRP A 77 -5.93 13.99 13.08
CA TRP A 77 -6.14 14.83 11.89
C TRP A 77 -5.77 14.09 10.59
N MET A 78 -4.63 13.40 10.58
CA MET A 78 -4.21 12.56 9.46
C MET A 78 -5.15 11.37 9.24
N GLY A 79 -5.60 10.73 10.31
CA GLY A 79 -6.54 9.62 10.25
C GLY A 79 -7.90 10.03 9.70
N ALA A 80 -8.45 11.15 10.19
CA ALA A 80 -9.72 11.70 9.73
C ALA A 80 -9.63 12.18 8.27
N GLY A 81 -8.57 12.91 7.91
CA GLY A 81 -8.33 13.36 6.54
C GLY A 81 -8.11 12.18 5.59
N GLY A 82 -7.33 11.18 6.01
CA GLY A 82 -7.09 9.95 5.26
C GLY A 82 -8.36 9.12 5.06
N LEU A 83 -9.19 8.98 6.09
CA LEU A 83 -10.46 8.27 6.00
C LEU A 83 -11.43 9.01 5.04
N GLY A 84 -11.56 10.33 5.20
CA GLY A 84 -12.39 11.14 4.30
C GLY A 84 -11.93 11.07 2.86
N GLY A 85 -10.62 11.24 2.62
CA GLY A 85 -10.01 11.13 1.30
C GLY A 85 -10.17 9.74 0.68
N ALA A 86 -10.03 8.68 1.48
CA ALA A 86 -10.22 7.30 1.02
C ALA A 86 -11.66 7.03 0.59
N VAL A 87 -12.65 7.50 1.36
CA VAL A 87 -14.08 7.35 1.03
C VAL A 87 -14.41 8.12 -0.25
N VAL A 88 -14.02 9.40 -0.33
CA VAL A 88 -14.26 10.22 -1.53
C VAL A 88 -13.57 9.61 -2.76
N GLY A 89 -12.30 9.21 -2.61
CA GLY A 89 -11.54 8.55 -3.67
C GLY A 89 -12.16 7.24 -4.13
N ALA A 90 -12.66 6.41 -3.21
CA ALA A 90 -13.33 5.15 -3.53
C ALA A 90 -14.63 5.38 -4.31
N VAL A 91 -15.45 6.35 -3.90
CA VAL A 91 -16.69 6.70 -4.62
C VAL A 91 -16.39 7.15 -6.04
N VAL A 92 -15.37 7.99 -6.23
CA VAL A 92 -14.93 8.44 -7.56
C VAL A 92 -14.39 7.26 -8.38
N ALA A 93 -13.61 6.36 -7.77
CA ALA A 93 -12.98 5.23 -8.45
C ALA A 93 -14.01 4.20 -8.95
N VAL A 94 -15.11 3.97 -8.23
CA VAL A 94 -16.17 3.02 -8.63
C VAL A 94 -16.92 3.49 -9.88
N HIS A 95 -17.03 4.82 -10.09
CA HIS A 95 -17.68 5.40 -11.27
C HIS A 95 -16.72 5.62 -12.44
N ALA A 96 -15.41 5.40 -12.25
CA ALA A 96 -14.40 5.63 -13.27
C ALA A 96 -14.26 4.40 -14.21
N PRO A 97 -14.10 4.62 -15.52
CA PRO A 97 -13.74 3.56 -16.46
C PRO A 97 -12.41 2.88 -16.09
N SER A 98 -12.36 1.55 -16.20
CA SER A 98 -11.19 0.73 -15.86
C SER A 98 -9.89 1.17 -16.54
N GLY A 99 -9.97 1.68 -17.77
CA GLY A 99 -8.82 2.20 -18.52
C GLY A 99 -8.19 3.45 -17.90
N ILE A 100 -9.00 4.34 -17.31
CA ILE A 100 -8.50 5.54 -16.61
C ILE A 100 -7.86 5.13 -15.29
N LEU A 101 -8.49 4.21 -14.56
CA LEU A 101 -7.97 3.73 -13.27
C LEU A 101 -6.60 3.04 -13.43
N ALA A 102 -6.41 2.28 -14.51
CA ALA A 102 -5.13 1.66 -14.84
C ALA A 102 -4.05 2.70 -15.17
N ARG A 103 -4.37 3.75 -15.95
CA ARG A 103 -3.42 4.83 -16.29
C ARG A 103 -3.02 5.63 -15.06
N LEU A 104 -3.98 6.00 -14.21
CA LEU A 104 -3.71 6.71 -12.95
C LEU A 104 -2.83 5.86 -12.03
N PHE A 105 -3.12 4.56 -11.92
CA PHE A 105 -2.30 3.64 -11.14
C PHE A 105 -0.88 3.49 -11.71
N ALA A 106 -0.73 3.39 -13.03
CA ALA A 106 0.57 3.36 -13.67
C ALA A 106 1.38 4.64 -13.40
N LEU A 107 0.75 5.81 -13.49
CA LEU A 107 1.40 7.08 -13.15
C LEU A 107 1.82 7.12 -11.67
N PHE A 108 0.96 6.66 -10.77
CA PHE A 108 1.27 6.54 -9.35
C PHE A 108 2.46 5.62 -9.09
N LEU A 109 2.54 4.47 -9.77
CA LEU A 109 3.68 3.57 -9.68
C LEU A 109 4.97 4.22 -10.19
N PHE A 110 4.92 4.94 -11.31
CA PHE A 110 6.08 5.70 -11.82
C PHE A 110 6.54 6.77 -10.83
N ALA A 111 5.61 7.51 -10.23
CA ALA A 111 5.95 8.50 -9.21
C ALA A 111 6.62 7.86 -7.99
N ASN A 112 6.09 6.74 -7.48
CA ASN A 112 6.70 6.00 -6.38
C ASN A 112 8.09 5.46 -6.74
N ALA A 113 8.25 4.89 -7.94
CA ALA A 113 9.54 4.42 -8.41
C ALA A 113 10.57 5.56 -8.47
N PHE A 114 10.16 6.73 -8.95
CA PHE A 114 11.03 7.90 -9.01
C PHE A 114 11.44 8.40 -7.62
N VAL A 115 10.49 8.50 -6.68
CA VAL A 115 10.79 8.85 -5.28
C VAL A 115 11.73 7.82 -4.66
N LEU A 116 11.48 6.54 -4.86
CA LEU A 116 12.32 5.47 -4.33
C LEU A 116 13.75 5.53 -4.88
N VAL A 117 13.91 5.77 -6.18
CA VAL A 117 15.23 5.95 -6.80
C VAL A 117 15.94 7.18 -6.22
N ARG A 118 15.23 8.30 -6.05
CA ARG A 118 15.80 9.49 -5.41
C ARG A 118 16.22 9.23 -3.97
N SER A 119 15.38 8.59 -3.17
CA SER A 119 15.72 8.23 -1.78
C SER A 119 16.91 7.27 -1.73
N ALA A 120 16.94 6.26 -2.60
CA ALA A 120 18.06 5.32 -2.68
C ALA A 120 19.38 5.98 -3.12
N LEU A 121 19.32 7.01 -3.97
CA LEU A 121 20.49 7.81 -4.35
C LEU A 121 20.91 8.77 -3.23
N ALA A 122 19.96 9.38 -2.51
CA ALA A 122 20.23 10.28 -1.38
C ALA A 122 20.87 9.53 -0.19
N ASP A 123 20.40 8.33 0.12
CA ASP A 123 20.95 7.48 1.18
C ASP A 123 22.37 7.00 0.86
N ARG A 124 22.72 6.85 -0.43
CA ARG A 124 24.09 6.53 -0.88
C ARG A 124 25.07 7.68 -0.70
N THR A 125 24.60 8.93 -0.66
CA THR A 125 25.43 10.12 -0.41
C THR A 125 25.59 10.47 1.07
N GLY A 126 24.82 9.87 1.98
CA GLY A 126 24.84 10.17 3.42
C GLY A 126 25.59 9.16 4.31
N LYS A 127 26.06 8.02 3.77
CA LYS A 127 26.63 6.92 4.58
C LYS A 127 28.15 6.74 4.42
N THR A 128 28.90 7.85 4.42
CA THR A 128 30.37 7.89 4.56
C THR A 128 30.88 8.89 5.62
N ALA A 129 30.04 9.40 6.51
CA ALA A 129 30.48 10.15 7.70
C ALA A 129 29.84 9.51 8.95
N ALA A 130 30.20 8.28 9.31
CA ALA A 130 31.31 7.91 10.20
C ALA A 130 30.77 7.65 11.64
N PRO A 131 31.49 6.83 12.43
CA PRO A 131 30.98 5.96 13.51
C PRO A 131 30.75 6.63 14.86
#